data_AF-A0A2H0QMY8-F1
#
_entry.id   AF-A0A2H0QMY8-F1
#
_cell.length_a   1.000
_cell.length_b   1.000
_cell.length_c   1.000
_cell.angle_alpha   90.00
_cell.angle_beta   90.00
_cell.angle_gamma   90.00
#
_symmetry.space_group_name_H-M   'P 1'
#
loop_
_entity.id
_entity.type
_entity.pdbx_description
1 polymer ?
#
loop_
_entity_poly.entity_id
_entity_poly.type
_entity_poly.pdbx_seq_one_letter_code
_entity_poly.pdbx_strand_id
1 'polypeptide(L)'
;MSFKQKIMSNLQSNGFPAKRVSLPLETLYEKADEVGENLNSILDELKSEGIDHQKTGDKIIFHSTLYDMGLGPDALKQAQDMMNQMDPEQLKQMQEKVMNMTPEERLSMMEQARKMGLL
;
A
#
# COMPACT_ATOMS: atom_id res chain seq x y z
N MET A 1 20.77 -2.02 -13.77
CA MET A 1 19.38 -1.86 -13.30
C MET A 1 18.76 -3.25 -13.29
N SER A 2 18.32 -3.74 -12.13
CA SER A 2 17.70 -5.08 -12.01
C SER A 2 16.36 -5.15 -12.73
N PHE A 3 15.86 -6.35 -13.03
CA PHE A 3 14.56 -6.48 -13.68
C PHE A 3 13.41 -5.94 -12.82
N LYS A 4 13.46 -6.19 -11.50
CA LYS A 4 12.57 -5.56 -10.52
C LYS A 4 12.50 -4.04 -10.64
N GLN A 5 13.65 -3.37 -10.74
CA GLN A 5 13.70 -1.90 -10.89
C GLN A 5 13.05 -1.45 -12.20
N LYS A 6 13.23 -2.21 -13.29
CA LYS A 6 12.58 -1.93 -14.57
C LYS A 6 11.06 -2.09 -14.49
N ILE A 7 10.57 -3.15 -13.83
CA ILE A 7 9.13 -3.34 -13.56
C ILE A 7 8.61 -2.14 -12.78
N MET A 8 9.23 -1.80 -11.64
CA MET A 8 8.80 -0.67 -10.80
C MET A 8 8.73 0.64 -11.59
N SER A 9 9.76 0.96 -12.38
CA SER A 9 9.79 2.16 -13.20
C SER A 9 8.67 2.18 -14.25
N ASN A 10 8.36 1.01 -14.85
CA ASN A 10 7.27 0.87 -15.79
C ASN A 10 5.91 1.07 -15.11
N LEU A 11 5.70 0.48 -13.93
CA LEU A 11 4.48 0.66 -13.13
C LEU A 11 4.26 2.13 -12.79
N GLN A 12 5.29 2.82 -12.29
CA GLN A 12 5.22 4.24 -11.94
C GLN A 12 4.89 5.12 -13.15
N SER A 13 5.54 4.87 -14.29
CA SER A 13 5.24 5.57 -15.56
C SER A 13 3.79 5.36 -16.00
N ASN A 14 3.19 4.25 -15.60
CA ASN A 14 1.79 3.92 -15.86
C ASN A 14 0.88 4.28 -14.67
N GLY A 15 1.26 5.18 -13.77
CA GLY A 15 0.41 5.75 -12.72
C GLY A 15 0.21 4.89 -11.47
N PHE A 16 1.00 3.84 -11.28
CA PHE A 16 1.16 3.21 -9.98
C PHE A 16 1.82 4.21 -8.99
N PRO A 17 1.46 4.22 -7.68
CA PRO A 17 0.48 3.36 -6.98
C PRO A 17 -0.96 3.88 -7.02
N ALA A 18 -1.24 5.01 -7.69
CA ALA A 18 -2.56 5.64 -7.69
C ALA A 18 -3.63 4.83 -8.43
N LYS A 19 -3.23 3.95 -9.35
CA LYS A 19 -4.11 3.03 -10.06
C LYS A 19 -3.47 1.67 -10.24
N ARG A 20 -4.30 0.71 -10.59
CA ARG A 20 -3.86 -0.62 -11.01
C ARG A 20 -3.21 -0.55 -12.38
N VAL A 21 -2.13 -1.31 -12.58
CA VAL A 21 -1.40 -1.37 -13.85
C VAL A 21 -1.37 -2.80 -14.34
N SER A 22 -1.80 -3.04 -15.58
CA SER A 22 -1.72 -4.36 -16.20
C SER A 22 -0.55 -4.43 -17.17
N LEU A 23 0.24 -5.50 -17.08
CA LEU A 23 1.33 -5.78 -18.01
C LEU A 23 1.12 -7.16 -18.67
N PRO A 24 1.62 -7.39 -19.90
CA PRO A 24 1.57 -8.70 -20.53
C PRO A 24 2.43 -9.70 -19.74
N LEU A 25 1.83 -10.84 -19.36
CA LEU A 25 2.49 -11.82 -18.50
C LEU A 25 3.62 -12.55 -19.24
N GLU A 26 3.39 -12.93 -20.49
CA GLU A 26 4.37 -13.60 -21.34
C GLU A 26 5.63 -12.76 -21.52
N THR A 27 5.46 -11.48 -21.89
CA THR A 27 6.58 -10.54 -22.05
C THR A 27 7.39 -10.36 -20.76
N LEU A 28 6.75 -10.41 -19.59
CA LEU A 28 7.50 -10.33 -18.32
C LEU A 28 8.32 -11.59 -18.06
N TYR A 29 7.82 -12.78 -18.41
CA TYR A 29 8.60 -14.00 -18.31
C TYR A 29 9.79 -13.99 -19.26
N GLU A 30 9.57 -13.63 -20.53
CA GLU A 30 10.64 -13.49 -21.53
C GLU A 30 11.72 -12.53 -21.06
N LYS A 31 11.33 -11.34 -20.58
CA LYS A 31 12.28 -10.31 -20.16
C LYS A 31 13.02 -10.66 -18.87
N ALA A 32 12.42 -11.45 -17.98
CA ALA A 32 13.10 -11.98 -16.80
C ALA A 32 14.17 -13.01 -17.20
N ASP A 33 13.80 -13.93 -18.09
CA ASP A 33 14.69 -14.99 -18.59
C ASP A 33 15.89 -14.42 -19.37
N GLU A 34 15.67 -13.41 -20.22
CA GLU A 34 16.72 -12.69 -20.95
C GLU A 34 17.84 -12.14 -20.05
N VAL A 35 17.53 -11.81 -18.80
CA VAL A 35 18.49 -11.27 -17.83
C VAL A 35 18.85 -12.27 -16.73
N GLY A 36 18.39 -13.52 -16.85
CA GLY A 36 18.66 -14.60 -15.90
C GLY A 36 18.01 -14.41 -14.53
N GLU A 37 16.93 -13.63 -14.44
CA GLU A 37 16.17 -13.44 -13.20
C GLU A 37 14.86 -14.27 -13.23
N ASN A 38 14.37 -14.69 -12.06
CA ASN A 38 13.11 -15.43 -11.96
C ASN A 38 11.94 -14.47 -11.69
N LEU A 39 10.95 -14.42 -12.59
CA LEU A 39 9.80 -13.54 -12.41
C LEU A 39 9.05 -13.81 -11.11
N ASN A 40 8.84 -15.07 -10.71
CA ASN A 40 8.08 -15.37 -9.49
C ASN A 40 8.80 -14.89 -8.23
N SER A 41 10.14 -15.04 -8.16
CA SER A 41 10.93 -14.49 -7.04
C SER A 41 10.81 -12.97 -6.94
N ILE A 42 10.84 -12.27 -8.08
CA ILE A 42 10.64 -10.82 -8.11
C ILE A 42 9.23 -10.43 -7.66
N LEU A 43 8.22 -11.19 -8.08
CA LEU A 43 6.84 -10.97 -7.66
C LEU A 43 6.66 -11.16 -6.15
N ASP A 44 7.35 -12.13 -5.54
CA ASP A 44 7.36 -12.34 -4.09
C ASP A 44 8.04 -11.18 -3.34
N GLU A 45 9.14 -10.66 -3.88
CA GLU A 45 9.80 -9.46 -3.35
C GLU A 45 8.89 -8.23 -3.44
N LEU A 46 8.25 -8.00 -4.59
CA LEU A 46 7.30 -6.90 -4.79
C LEU A 46 6.14 -6.99 -3.80
N LYS A 47 5.62 -8.19 -3.56
CA LYS A 47 4.56 -8.42 -2.57
C LYS A 47 5.00 -8.06 -1.15
N SER A 48 6.23 -8.40 -0.79
CA SER A 48 6.82 -8.03 0.51
C SER A 48 6.98 -6.51 0.69
N GLU A 49 7.04 -5.77 -0.42
CA GLU A 49 7.09 -4.30 -0.45
C GLU A 49 5.71 -3.64 -0.57
N GLY A 50 4.62 -4.40 -0.46
CA GLY A 50 3.25 -3.88 -0.53
C GLY A 50 2.72 -3.68 -1.95
N ILE A 51 3.34 -4.33 -2.94
CA ILE A 51 2.88 -4.38 -4.33
C ILE A 51 2.34 -5.76 -4.60
N ASP A 52 1.03 -5.91 -4.49
CA ASP A 52 0.37 -7.18 -4.76
C ASP A 52 0.02 -7.30 -6.25
N HIS A 53 -0.27 -8.52 -6.68
CA HIS A 53 -0.48 -8.82 -8.08
C HIS A 53 -1.46 -9.97 -8.31
N GLN A 54 -2.18 -9.90 -9.43
CA GLN A 54 -3.11 -10.94 -9.86
C GLN A 54 -2.87 -11.31 -11.33
N LYS A 55 -2.57 -12.59 -11.59
CA LYS A 55 -2.48 -13.13 -12.96
C LYS A 55 -3.89 -13.40 -13.48
N THR A 56 -4.22 -12.85 -14.65
CA THR A 56 -5.54 -13.00 -15.28
C THR A 56 -5.35 -13.24 -16.77
N GLY A 57 -5.51 -14.49 -17.22
CA GLY A 57 -5.29 -14.85 -18.62
C GLY A 57 -3.86 -14.57 -19.07
N ASP A 58 -3.71 -13.68 -20.06
CA ASP A 58 -2.47 -13.27 -20.71
C ASP A 58 -1.76 -12.08 -20.01
N LYS A 59 -2.34 -11.54 -18.94
CA LYS A 59 -1.82 -10.36 -18.24
C LYS A 59 -1.65 -10.59 -16.75
N ILE A 60 -0.82 -9.75 -16.15
CA ILE A 60 -0.70 -9.60 -14.71
C ILE A 60 -1.09 -8.18 -14.32
N ILE A 61 -1.92 -8.05 -13.29
CA ILE A 61 -2.43 -6.78 -12.79
C ILE A 61 -1.71 -6.51 -11.47
N PHE A 62 -0.97 -5.41 -11.41
CA PHE A 62 -0.30 -4.92 -10.20
C PHE A 62 -1.14 -3.85 -9.51
N HIS A 63 -1.16 -3.90 -8.18
CA HIS A 63 -1.86 -2.94 -7.34
C HIS A 63 -1.13 -2.76 -6.01
N SER A 64 -1.25 -1.57 -5.43
CA SER A 64 -0.73 -1.36 -4.08
C SER A 64 -1.71 -1.96 -3.07
N THR A 65 -1.19 -2.64 -2.05
CA THR A 65 -2.02 -3.10 -0.93
C THR A 65 -2.75 -1.95 -0.25
N LEU A 66 -2.15 -0.76 -0.22
CA LEU A 66 -2.77 0.47 0.28
C LEU A 66 -3.96 0.89 -0.59
N TYR A 67 -3.81 0.80 -1.92
CA TYR A 67 -4.90 1.11 -2.85
C TYR A 67 -6.12 0.21 -2.60
N ASP A 68 -5.91 -1.09 -2.36
CA ASP A 68 -7.01 -2.01 -2.06
C ASP A 68 -7.67 -1.78 -0.70
N MET A 69 -6.93 -1.26 0.28
CA MET A 69 -7.48 -0.81 1.57
C MET A 69 -8.26 0.52 1.45
N GLY A 70 -8.42 1.07 0.23
CA GLY A 70 -9.00 2.40 0.02
C GLY A 70 -8.09 3.54 0.49
N LEU A 71 -6.87 3.22 0.94
CA LEU A 71 -5.83 4.15 1.36
C LEU A 71 -4.97 4.53 0.15
N GLY A 72 -5.62 5.04 -0.90
CA GLY A 72 -4.93 5.54 -2.07
C GLY A 72 -3.96 6.68 -1.73
N PRO A 73 -3.10 7.08 -2.67
CA PRO A 73 -2.15 8.18 -2.46
C PRO A 73 -2.83 9.48 -2.03
N ASP A 74 -4.08 9.73 -2.44
CA ASP A 74 -4.86 10.87 -1.96
C ASP A 74 -5.21 10.75 -0.47
N ALA A 75 -5.60 9.58 0.00
CA ALA A 75 -5.89 9.34 1.43
C ALA A 75 -4.63 9.46 2.29
N LEU A 76 -3.49 8.95 1.79
CA LEU A 76 -2.21 9.06 2.49
C LEU A 76 -1.75 10.52 2.54
N LYS A 77 -1.85 11.24 1.42
CA LYS A 77 -1.53 12.65 1.33
C LYS A 77 -2.43 13.48 2.23
N GLN A 78 -3.73 13.21 2.23
CA GLN A 78 -4.69 13.86 3.11
C GLN A 78 -4.41 13.58 4.59
N ALA A 79 -4.06 12.33 4.95
CA ALA A 79 -3.65 12.01 6.31
C ALA A 79 -2.36 12.73 6.71
N GLN A 80 -1.41 12.84 5.79
CA GLN A 80 -0.14 13.53 6.01
C GLN A 80 -0.32 15.05 6.09
N ASP A 81 -1.19 15.64 5.26
CA ASP A 81 -1.60 17.03 5.33
C ASP A 81 -2.35 17.32 6.63
N MET A 82 -3.27 16.46 7.07
CA MET A 82 -3.94 16.61 8.37
C MET A 82 -2.95 16.53 9.54
N MET A 83 -1.94 15.65 9.49
CA MET A 83 -0.88 15.59 10.50
C MET A 83 0.03 16.82 10.48
N ASN A 84 0.37 17.32 9.28
CA ASN A 84 1.19 18.52 9.13
C ASN A 84 0.44 19.81 9.51
N GLN A 85 -0.89 19.81 9.37
CA GLN A 85 -1.76 20.93 9.76
C GLN A 85 -2.19 20.87 11.23
N MET A 86 -1.95 19.75 11.93
CA MET A 86 -2.13 19.68 13.38
C MET A 86 -0.93 20.32 14.09
N ASP A 87 -1.21 21.31 14.93
CA ASP A 87 -0.18 21.88 15.80
C ASP A 87 0.40 20.81 16.74
N PRO A 88 1.71 20.86 17.05
CA PRO A 88 2.34 19.91 17.96
C PRO A 88 1.73 19.92 19.37
N GLU A 89 1.08 21.01 19.79
CA GLU A 89 0.28 21.05 21.02
C GLU A 89 -1.01 20.23 20.92
N GLN A 90 -1.70 20.24 19.77
CA GLN A 90 -2.90 19.43 19.57
C GLN A 90 -2.54 17.94 19.51
N LEU A 91 -1.42 17.58 18.88
CA LEU A 91 -0.90 16.21 18.89
C LEU A 91 -0.52 15.76 20.31
N LYS A 92 0.14 16.61 21.10
CA LYS A 92 0.42 16.33 22.51
C LYS A 92 -0.85 16.13 23.32
N GLN A 93 -1.85 17.00 23.17
CA GLN A 93 -3.13 16.86 23.88
C GLN A 93 -3.86 15.57 23.49
N MET A 94 -3.82 15.17 22.21
CA MET A 94 -4.36 13.88 21.79
C MET A 94 -3.58 12.71 22.40
N GLN A 95 -2.25 12.75 22.38
CA GLN A 95 -1.42 11.73 23.01
C GLN A 95 -1.67 11.64 24.51
N GLU A 96 -1.75 12.77 25.21
CA GLU A 96 -2.06 12.84 26.64
C GLU A 96 -3.47 12.34 26.93
N LYS A 97 -4.49 12.70 26.14
CA LYS A 97 -5.84 12.15 26.30
C LYS A 97 -5.85 10.63 26.10
N VAL A 98 -5.12 10.11 25.13
CA VAL A 98 -5.01 8.66 24.86
C VAL A 98 -4.21 7.93 25.92
N MET A 99 -3.18 8.56 26.50
CA MET A 99 -2.37 8.00 27.59
C MET A 99 -3.05 8.11 28.95
N ASN A 100 -3.89 9.12 29.16
CA ASN A 100 -4.69 9.30 30.36
C ASN A 100 -6.02 8.56 30.31
N MET A 101 -6.42 8.03 29.15
CA MET A 101 -7.49 7.04 29.08
C MET A 101 -6.97 5.71 29.63
N THR A 102 -7.79 5.08 30.46
CA THR A 102 -7.46 3.75 30.96
C THR A 102 -7.49 2.73 29.82
N PRO A 103 -6.73 1.62 29.93
CA PRO A 103 -6.76 0.53 28.95
C PRO A 103 -8.19 0.01 28.70
N GLU A 104 -9.04 0.02 29.74
CA GLU A 104 -10.43 -0.42 29.69
C GLU A 104 -11.32 0.53 28.87
N GLU A 105 -11.19 1.84 29.04
CA GLU A 105 -11.94 2.82 28.26
C GLU A 105 -11.51 2.83 26.79
N ARG A 106 -10.22 2.62 26.52
CA ARG A 106 -9.68 2.54 25.17
C ARG A 106 -10.17 1.29 24.44
N LEU A 107 -10.23 0.15 25.14
CA LEU A 107 -10.82 -1.10 24.63
C LEU A 107 -12.32 -0.96 24.34
N SER A 108 -13.06 -0.34 25.25
CA SER A 108 -14.50 -0.10 25.10
C SER A 108 -14.82 0.75 23.87
N MET A 109 -14.08 1.84 23.64
CA MET A 109 -14.22 2.65 22.43
C MET A 109 -13.87 1.88 21.15
N MET A 110 -12.81 1.08 21.18
CA MET A 110 -12.38 0.30 20.01
C MET A 110 -13.39 -0.80 19.65
N GLU A 111 -14.02 -1.41 20.67
CA GLU A 111 -15.09 -2.38 20.50
C GLU A 111 -16.37 -1.72 19.93
N GLN A 112 -16.69 -0.50 20.39
CA GLN A 112 -17.81 0.27 19.84
C GLN A 112 -17.58 0.71 18.39
N ALA A 113 -16.36 1.14 18.04
CA ALA A 113 -16.00 1.50 16.66
C ALA A 113 -16.11 0.29 15.71
N ARG A 114 -15.67 -0.89 16.17
CA ARG A 114 -15.81 -2.14 15.42
C ARG A 114 -17.28 -2.56 15.27
N LYS A 115 -18.11 -2.38 16.31
CA LYS A 115 -19.57 -2.62 16.24
C LYS A 115 -20.30 -1.67 15.29
N MET A 116 -19.81 -0.44 15.13
CA MET A 116 -20.35 0.55 14.19
C MET A 116 -19.81 0.42 12.76
N GLY A 117 -18.93 -0.56 12.48
CA GLY A 117 -18.39 -0.80 11.14
C GLY A 117 -17.41 0.27 10.65
N LEU A 118 -16.79 1.00 11.59
CA LEU A 118 -15.81 2.06 11.31
C LEU A 118 -14.37 1.54 11.26
N LEU A 119 -14.19 0.23 11.43
CA LEU A 119 -12.92 -0.51 11.44
C LEU A 119 -13.04 -1.80 10.64
#